data_AF-A0A817HM46-F1
#
_entry.id   AF-A0A817HM46-F1
#
_cell.length_a   1.000
_cell.length_b   1.000
_cell.length_c   1.000
_cell.angle_alpha   90.00
_cell.angle_beta   90.00
_cell.angle_gamma   90.00
#
_symmetry.space_group_name_H-M   'P 1'
#
loop_
_entity.id
_entity.type
_entity.pdbx_description
1 polymer ?
#
loop_
_entity_poly.entity_id
_entity_poly.type
_entity_poly.pdbx_seq_one_letter_code
_entity_poly.pdbx_strand_id
1 'polypeptide(L)'
;MASYYFLFLILFYYSLNVIVFASLGDNHYLYRACLNHCKQMNCSTSLGLRDFQDKQTFFEYIFQWSCQDECSYECMWKTVNDMEKNDQDIEQFHGKWPFIRFLGIQEPASTLFSILNLLSNYIFGYQVLRRHLQYNVHPLYSMWMIFCLISMNGWIWSTIFHTRDKPLTEIFDYIGAISLVFSQFACCIIRVGYRTNYMRLAKVASLFLLLFFVYHAYYLLFIKMDYGYNMKVNIIVGVLNVICWLLWSIINLLSGKVYVWRCAVSVILAMLFATLELADFVPIAWIIDAHSLWHFSTIFLPILWYRFIVDDSRYLLRYFN
;
A
#
# COMPACT_ATOMS: atom_id res chain seq x y z
N MET A 1 32.31 -14.54 -12.15
CA MET A 1 31.53 -13.88 -11.07
C MET A 1 31.57 -12.36 -11.12
N ALA A 2 32.68 -11.69 -11.49
CA ALA A 2 32.76 -10.22 -11.57
C ALA A 2 31.87 -9.56 -12.66
N SER A 3 31.53 -10.28 -13.73
CA SER A 3 30.74 -9.74 -14.85
C SER A 3 29.26 -9.48 -14.53
N TYR A 4 28.66 -10.24 -13.60
CA TYR A 4 27.26 -10.05 -13.19
C TYR A 4 27.06 -8.85 -12.27
N TYR A 5 28.04 -8.57 -11.39
CA TYR A 5 28.01 -7.38 -10.52
C TYR A 5 28.16 -6.09 -11.31
N PHE A 6 28.94 -6.09 -12.38
CA PHE A 6 29.12 -4.92 -13.25
C PHE A 6 27.85 -4.62 -14.05
N LEU A 7 27.17 -5.64 -14.56
CA LEU A 7 25.87 -5.48 -15.23
C LEU A 7 24.78 -4.99 -14.25
N PHE A 8 24.79 -5.51 -13.01
CA PHE A 8 23.87 -5.08 -11.95
C PHE A 8 24.11 -3.63 -11.54
N LEU A 9 25.36 -3.18 -11.44
CA LEU A 9 25.70 -1.80 -11.13
C LEU A 9 25.35 -0.84 -12.28
N ILE A 10 25.48 -1.27 -13.55
CA ILE A 10 25.05 -0.49 -14.72
C ILE A 10 23.52 -0.40 -14.76
N LEU A 11 22.79 -1.51 -14.55
CA LEU A 11 21.32 -1.49 -14.46
C LEU A 11 20.84 -0.67 -13.25
N PHE A 12 21.54 -0.73 -12.13
CA PHE A 12 21.30 0.11 -10.95
C PHE A 12 21.50 1.60 -11.27
N TYR A 13 22.59 1.96 -11.96
CA TYR A 13 22.90 3.32 -12.39
C TYR A 13 21.88 3.88 -13.40
N TYR A 14 21.47 3.09 -14.40
CA TYR A 14 20.44 3.50 -15.37
C TYR A 14 19.05 3.61 -14.74
N SER A 15 18.78 2.88 -13.65
CA SER A 15 17.52 3.02 -12.92
C SER A 15 17.41 4.29 -12.07
N LEU A 16 18.52 5.00 -11.81
CA LEU A 16 18.55 6.21 -10.97
C LEU A 16 18.14 7.49 -11.72
N ASN A 17 17.92 7.41 -13.04
CA ASN A 17 17.49 8.56 -13.84
C ASN A 17 16.05 8.34 -14.34
N VAL A 18 15.09 8.33 -13.41
CA VAL A 18 13.69 8.56 -13.79
C VAL A 18 13.51 10.06 -13.84
N ILE A 19 13.44 10.61 -15.05
CA ILE A 19 12.98 11.98 -15.26
C ILE A 19 11.51 11.98 -14.87
N VAL A 20 11.17 12.64 -13.76
CA VAL A 20 9.78 12.82 -13.33
C VAL A 20 9.18 13.89 -14.22
N PHE A 21 8.44 13.46 -15.25
CA PHE A 21 7.61 14.36 -16.02
C PHE A 21 6.35 14.66 -15.22
N ALA A 22 5.93 15.93 -15.20
CA ALA A 22 4.58 16.28 -14.75
C ALA A 22 3.56 15.51 -15.61
N SER A 23 2.42 15.14 -15.04
CA SER A 23 1.43 14.37 -15.78
C SER A 23 0.96 15.14 -17.01
N LEU A 24 0.61 14.40 -18.08
CA LEU A 24 0.20 15.02 -19.34
C LEU A 24 -1.01 15.95 -19.17
N GLY A 25 -1.95 15.60 -18.28
CA GLY A 25 -3.09 16.44 -17.91
C GLY A 25 -2.68 17.77 -17.27
N ASP A 26 -1.61 17.79 -16.46
CA ASP A 26 -1.09 19.03 -15.84
C ASP A 26 -0.51 20.01 -16.88
N ASN A 27 -0.10 19.47 -18.03
CA ASN A 27 0.41 20.23 -19.16
C ASN A 27 -0.67 20.64 -20.16
N HIS A 28 -1.90 20.13 -20.01
CA HIS A 28 -2.99 20.39 -20.95
C HIS A 28 -3.40 21.87 -20.95
N TYR A 29 -3.55 22.44 -22.14
CA TYR A 29 -3.77 23.89 -22.30
C TYR A 29 -5.06 24.36 -21.60
N LEU A 30 -6.15 23.58 -21.75
CA LEU A 30 -7.46 23.89 -21.17
C LEU A 30 -7.39 23.86 -19.64
N TYR A 31 -6.71 22.87 -19.08
CA TYR A 31 -6.55 22.71 -17.65
C TYR A 31 -5.78 23.90 -17.05
N ARG A 32 -4.62 24.23 -17.62
CA ARG A 32 -3.80 25.36 -17.17
C ARG A 32 -4.51 26.71 -17.27
N ALA A 33 -5.18 26.96 -18.39
CA ALA A 33 -5.93 28.20 -18.59
C ALA A 33 -7.06 28.34 -17.57
N CYS A 34 -7.84 27.27 -17.37
CA CYS A 34 -8.90 27.21 -16.37
C CYS A 34 -8.34 27.42 -14.95
N LEU A 35 -7.28 26.69 -14.59
CA LEU A 35 -6.73 26.69 -13.24
C LEU A 35 -6.18 28.07 -12.86
N ASN A 36 -5.44 28.71 -13.77
CA ASN A 36 -4.91 30.05 -13.55
C ASN A 36 -6.03 31.08 -13.37
N HIS A 37 -7.06 31.01 -14.22
CA HIS A 37 -8.21 31.90 -14.12
C HIS A 37 -8.98 31.70 -12.82
N CYS A 38 -9.31 30.45 -12.46
CA CYS A 38 -10.04 30.11 -11.25
C CYS A 38 -9.28 30.58 -9.99
N LYS A 39 -7.98 30.30 -9.90
CA LYS A 39 -7.16 30.72 -8.75
C LYS A 39 -7.10 32.24 -8.58
N GLN A 40 -7.01 32.99 -9.68
CA GLN A 40 -6.98 34.45 -9.65
C GLN A 40 -8.33 35.04 -9.21
N MET A 41 -9.43 34.56 -9.78
CA MET A 41 -10.76 35.11 -9.51
C MET A 41 -11.30 34.68 -8.15
N ASN A 42 -11.20 33.39 -7.83
CA ASN A 42 -11.88 32.79 -6.68
C ASN A 42 -10.99 32.72 -5.44
N CYS A 43 -9.68 32.46 -5.61
CA CYS A 43 -8.81 32.17 -4.46
C CYS A 43 -7.86 33.30 -4.06
N SER A 44 -7.76 34.37 -4.86
CA SER A 44 -6.86 35.50 -4.57
C SER A 44 -7.58 36.75 -4.10
N THR A 45 -8.91 36.82 -4.26
CA THR A 45 -9.73 37.96 -3.81
C THR A 45 -10.43 37.64 -2.49
N SER A 46 -10.60 38.64 -1.63
CA SER A 46 -11.32 38.47 -0.35
C SER A 46 -12.78 38.06 -0.55
N LEU A 47 -13.42 38.60 -1.60
CA LEU A 47 -14.78 38.23 -1.98
C LEU A 47 -14.87 36.78 -2.45
N GLY A 48 -13.94 36.34 -3.31
CA GLY A 48 -13.89 34.96 -3.80
C GLY A 48 -13.62 33.94 -2.70
N LEU A 49 -12.68 34.25 -1.78
CA LEU A 49 -12.41 33.38 -0.63
C LEU A 49 -13.62 33.26 0.30
N ARG A 50 -14.38 34.34 0.49
CA ARG A 50 -15.61 34.31 1.26
C ARG A 50 -16.70 33.48 0.57
N ASP A 51 -16.87 33.65 -0.74
CA ASP A 51 -17.81 32.85 -1.54
C ASP A 51 -17.48 31.35 -1.50
N PHE A 52 -16.19 30.99 -1.58
CA PHE A 52 -15.73 29.62 -1.38
C PHE A 52 -16.11 29.09 0.01
N GLN A 53 -15.82 29.85 1.08
CA GLN A 53 -16.15 29.46 2.45
C GLN A 53 -17.66 29.28 2.67
N ASP A 54 -18.47 30.16 2.08
CA ASP A 54 -19.93 30.12 2.20
C ASP A 54 -20.54 28.90 1.45
N LYS A 55 -19.87 28.42 0.39
CA LYS A 55 -20.29 27.24 -0.39
C LYS A 55 -19.69 25.92 0.09
N GLN A 56 -18.64 25.96 0.90
CA GLN A 56 -17.93 24.77 1.35
C GLN A 56 -18.84 23.89 2.20
N THR A 57 -18.96 22.61 1.83
CA THR A 57 -19.75 21.64 2.59
C THR A 57 -19.03 21.23 3.88
N PHE A 58 -19.79 20.67 4.83
CA PHE A 58 -19.26 20.15 6.09
C PHE A 58 -18.14 19.12 5.88
N PHE A 59 -18.31 18.18 4.94
CA PHE A 59 -17.30 17.17 4.65
C PHE A 59 -16.06 17.76 4.00
N GLU A 60 -16.22 18.72 3.08
CA GLU A 60 -15.10 19.40 2.44
C GLU A 60 -14.26 20.17 3.46
N TYR A 61 -14.91 20.82 4.43
CA TYR A 61 -14.25 21.49 5.53
C TYR A 61 -13.46 20.52 6.42
N ILE A 62 -14.09 19.40 6.83
CA ILE A 62 -13.43 18.38 7.67
C ILE A 62 -12.21 17.78 6.97
N PHE A 63 -12.32 17.47 5.69
CA PHE A 63 -11.21 16.92 4.90
C PHE A 63 -10.25 17.98 4.36
N GLN A 64 -10.36 19.23 4.83
CA GLN A 64 -9.41 20.30 4.53
C GLN A 64 -9.21 20.52 3.03
N TRP A 65 -10.32 20.54 2.28
CA TRP A 65 -10.33 21.01 0.91
C TRP A 65 -10.16 22.53 0.90
N SER A 66 -9.21 23.01 0.12
CA SER A 66 -8.93 24.44 -0.06
C SER A 66 -9.55 24.94 -1.35
N CYS A 67 -9.71 26.27 -1.48
CA CYS A 67 -10.15 26.89 -2.73
C CYS A 67 -9.27 26.47 -3.92
N GLN A 68 -7.95 26.29 -3.70
CA GLN A 68 -7.05 25.85 -4.77
C GLN A 68 -7.28 24.39 -5.18
N ASP A 69 -7.65 23.53 -4.23
CA ASP A 69 -8.02 22.15 -4.52
C ASP A 69 -9.32 22.11 -5.34
N GLU A 70 -10.31 22.93 -4.99
CA GLU A 70 -11.57 23.04 -5.75
C GLU A 70 -11.33 23.52 -7.19
N CYS A 71 -10.53 24.58 -7.37
CA CYS A 71 -10.16 25.03 -8.70
C CYS A 71 -9.44 23.94 -9.50
N SER A 72 -8.57 23.15 -8.86
CA SER A 72 -7.87 22.05 -9.53
C SER A 72 -8.84 20.95 -9.93
N TYR A 73 -9.77 20.58 -9.04
CA TYR A 73 -10.79 19.56 -9.28
C TYR A 73 -11.77 19.96 -10.39
N GLU A 74 -12.34 21.17 -10.34
CA GLU A 74 -13.28 21.66 -11.34
C GLU A 74 -12.63 21.77 -12.72
N CYS A 75 -11.40 22.30 -12.78
CA CYS A 75 -10.68 22.45 -14.05
C CYS A 75 -10.21 21.11 -14.62
N MET A 76 -9.88 20.14 -13.78
CA MET A 76 -9.62 18.76 -14.19
C MET A 76 -10.87 18.19 -14.87
N TRP A 77 -12.02 18.22 -14.22
CA TRP A 77 -13.27 17.70 -14.80
C TRP A 77 -13.73 18.45 -16.04
N LYS A 78 -13.53 19.77 -16.11
CA LYS A 78 -13.78 20.54 -17.33
C LYS A 78 -12.93 20.05 -18.49
N THR A 79 -11.68 19.68 -18.21
CA THR A 79 -10.74 19.17 -19.23
C THR A 79 -11.09 17.75 -19.64
N VAL A 80 -11.39 16.86 -18.68
CA VAL A 80 -11.85 15.49 -18.94
C VAL A 80 -13.11 15.49 -19.81
N ASN A 81 -14.10 16.32 -19.48
CA ASN A 81 -15.33 16.45 -20.27
C ASN A 81 -15.09 16.98 -21.70
N ASP A 82 -14.05 17.78 -21.90
CA ASP A 82 -13.66 18.26 -23.24
C ASP A 82 -12.96 17.16 -24.02
N MET A 83 -12.07 16.39 -23.39
CA MET A 83 -11.42 15.22 -23.97
C MET A 83 -12.45 14.18 -24.42
N GLU A 84 -13.40 13.82 -23.54
CA GLU A 84 -14.47 12.86 -23.87
C GLU A 84 -15.33 13.32 -25.05
N LYS A 85 -15.68 14.61 -25.13
CA LYS A 85 -16.47 15.15 -26.23
C LYS A 85 -15.75 15.13 -27.57
N ASN A 86 -14.42 15.17 -27.55
CA ASN A 86 -13.58 15.17 -28.73
C ASN A 86 -12.97 13.79 -29.03
N ASP A 87 -13.47 12.73 -28.37
CA ASP A 87 -12.95 11.35 -28.49
C ASP A 87 -11.44 11.25 -28.27
N GLN A 88 -10.91 12.04 -27.31
CA GLN A 88 -9.50 12.02 -26.92
C GLN A 88 -9.26 11.07 -25.74
N ASP A 89 -8.06 10.47 -25.71
CA ASP A 89 -7.62 9.68 -24.56
C ASP A 89 -7.57 10.55 -23.30
N ILE A 90 -8.07 10.00 -22.20
CA ILE A 90 -8.06 10.67 -20.91
C ILE A 90 -6.65 10.63 -20.34
N GLU A 91 -6.23 11.75 -19.76
CA GLU A 91 -4.89 11.92 -19.20
C GLU A 91 -4.92 11.89 -17.66
N GLN A 92 -3.78 11.52 -17.07
CA GLN A 92 -3.57 11.67 -15.62
C GLN A 92 -3.30 13.14 -15.25
N PHE A 93 -3.71 13.51 -14.04
CA PHE A 93 -3.50 14.83 -13.43
C PHE A 93 -2.82 14.64 -12.06
N HIS A 94 -1.76 15.40 -11.78
CA HIS A 94 -0.97 15.29 -10.54
C HIS A 94 -0.54 13.86 -10.19
N GLY A 95 -0.17 13.06 -11.19
CA GLY A 95 0.26 11.68 -11.03
C GLY A 95 -0.86 10.66 -10.84
N LYS A 96 -2.13 11.05 -10.98
CA LYS A 96 -3.29 10.19 -10.73
C LYS A 96 -4.35 10.29 -11.82
N TRP A 97 -5.15 9.24 -11.94
CA TRP A 97 -6.37 9.30 -12.73
C TRP A 97 -7.42 10.23 -12.10
N PRO A 98 -8.34 10.82 -12.91
CA PRO A 98 -9.42 11.63 -12.37
C PRO A 98 -10.47 10.76 -11.65
N PHE A 99 -10.82 11.16 -10.42
CA PHE A 99 -11.83 10.47 -9.60
C PHE A 99 -12.99 11.40 -9.24
N ILE A 100 -14.21 10.86 -9.23
CA ILE A 100 -15.37 11.59 -8.71
C ILE A 100 -15.31 11.54 -7.19
N ARG A 101 -15.31 12.72 -6.56
CA ARG A 101 -15.38 12.84 -5.11
C ARG A 101 -16.77 12.46 -4.60
N PHE A 102 -16.82 11.76 -3.47
CA PHE A 102 -18.07 11.41 -2.79
C PHE A 102 -18.00 11.82 -1.32
N LEU A 103 -18.90 12.72 -0.87
CA LEU A 103 -18.89 13.25 0.50
C LEU A 103 -17.49 13.77 0.92
N GLY A 104 -16.79 14.46 0.02
CA GLY A 104 -15.44 14.97 0.25
C GLY A 104 -14.32 13.92 0.28
N ILE A 105 -14.63 12.62 0.11
CA ILE A 105 -13.63 11.56 -0.05
C ILE A 105 -13.04 11.65 -1.46
N GLN A 106 -11.71 11.65 -1.54
CA GLN A 106 -10.98 11.78 -2.79
C GLN A 106 -11.07 10.53 -3.67
N GLU A 107 -10.86 9.34 -3.09
CA GLU A 107 -10.86 8.06 -3.81
C GLU A 107 -11.83 7.06 -3.14
N PRO A 108 -13.15 7.15 -3.41
CA PRO A 108 -14.17 6.45 -2.63
C PRO A 108 -14.01 4.92 -2.57
N ALA A 109 -13.62 4.28 -3.67
CA ALA A 109 -13.42 2.84 -3.70
C ALA A 109 -12.21 2.41 -2.87
N SER A 110 -11.05 3.03 -3.10
CA SER A 110 -9.81 2.73 -2.36
C SER A 110 -10.00 2.97 -0.86
N THR A 111 -10.68 4.05 -0.45
CA THR A 111 -11.04 4.29 0.96
C THR A 111 -11.90 3.18 1.54
N LEU A 112 -12.99 2.81 0.85
CA LEU A 112 -13.90 1.76 1.33
C LEU A 112 -13.17 0.41 1.45
N PHE A 113 -12.40 0.03 0.45
CA PHE A 113 -11.69 -1.24 0.43
C PHE A 113 -10.54 -1.29 1.44
N SER A 114 -9.88 -0.15 1.72
CA SER A 114 -8.95 0.00 2.85
C SER A 114 -9.63 -0.25 4.21
N ILE A 115 -10.82 0.33 4.43
CA ILE A 115 -11.60 0.11 5.65
C ILE A 115 -11.98 -1.36 5.79
N LEU A 116 -12.41 -2.01 4.70
CA LEU A 116 -12.75 -3.43 4.72
C LEU A 116 -11.53 -4.31 4.98
N ASN A 117 -10.35 -3.95 4.48
CA ASN A 117 -9.10 -4.64 4.83
C ASN A 117 -8.75 -4.47 6.31
N LEU A 118 -8.90 -3.27 6.87
CA LEU A 118 -8.71 -3.02 8.31
C LEU A 118 -9.65 -3.90 9.14
N LEU A 119 -10.94 -3.92 8.79
CA LEU A 119 -11.94 -4.76 9.45
C LEU A 119 -11.63 -6.26 9.30
N SER A 120 -11.18 -6.68 8.12
CA SER A 120 -10.78 -8.08 7.88
C SER A 120 -9.61 -8.50 8.76
N ASN A 121 -8.57 -7.66 8.88
CA ASN A 121 -7.44 -7.90 9.78
C ASN A 121 -7.85 -7.88 11.26
N TYR A 122 -8.80 -7.02 11.64
CA TYR A 122 -9.33 -7.00 13.00
C TYR A 122 -10.14 -8.27 13.33
N ILE A 123 -11.11 -8.63 12.48
CA ILE A 123 -12.03 -9.75 12.71
C ILE A 123 -11.31 -11.10 12.54
N PHE A 124 -10.64 -11.29 11.41
CA PHE A 124 -10.01 -12.57 11.06
C PHE A 124 -8.57 -12.69 11.55
N GLY A 125 -7.91 -11.58 11.89
CA GLY A 125 -6.59 -11.58 12.52
C GLY A 125 -6.67 -11.42 14.02
N TYR A 126 -6.85 -10.19 14.48
CA TYR A 126 -6.72 -9.85 15.89
C TYR A 126 -7.64 -10.71 16.78
N GLN A 127 -8.94 -10.78 16.46
CA GLN A 127 -9.88 -11.57 17.25
C GLN A 127 -9.59 -13.08 17.17
N VAL A 128 -9.24 -13.61 16.00
CA VAL A 128 -8.94 -15.04 15.82
C VAL A 128 -7.68 -15.43 16.60
N LEU A 129 -6.60 -14.66 16.49
CA LEU A 129 -5.36 -14.91 17.23
C LEU A 129 -5.60 -14.85 18.73
N ARG A 130 -6.34 -13.84 19.22
CA ARG A 130 -6.69 -13.70 20.65
C ARG A 130 -7.58 -14.83 21.18
N ARG A 131 -8.46 -15.40 20.35
CA ARG A 131 -9.34 -16.51 20.74
C ARG A 131 -8.62 -17.86 20.76
N HIS A 132 -7.70 -18.09 19.82
CA HIS A 132 -7.13 -19.42 19.60
C HIS A 132 -5.71 -19.59 20.11
N LEU A 133 -4.98 -18.51 20.31
CA LEU A 133 -3.61 -18.52 20.81
C LEU A 133 -3.55 -17.86 22.19
N GLN A 134 -2.61 -18.31 23.00
CA GLN A 134 -2.40 -17.84 24.36
C GLN A 134 -0.95 -17.38 24.52
N TYR A 135 -0.79 -16.19 25.10
CA TYR A 135 0.51 -15.62 25.46
C TYR A 135 1.27 -16.57 26.40
N ASN A 136 2.60 -16.67 26.25
CA ASN A 136 3.49 -17.60 26.95
C ASN A 136 3.19 -19.10 26.80
N VAL A 137 2.14 -19.49 26.08
CA VAL A 137 1.81 -20.90 25.80
C VAL A 137 2.12 -21.23 24.35
N HIS A 138 1.59 -20.44 23.40
CA HIS A 138 1.77 -20.72 21.98
C HIS A 138 3.09 -20.11 21.46
N PRO A 139 3.93 -20.90 20.78
CA PRO A 139 5.14 -20.39 20.12
C PRO A 139 4.85 -19.24 19.17
N LEU A 140 5.76 -18.26 19.13
CA LEU A 140 5.73 -17.11 18.23
C LEU A 140 4.48 -16.21 18.37
N TYR A 141 3.70 -16.32 19.44
CA TYR A 141 2.50 -15.50 19.68
C TYR A 141 2.76 -13.99 19.49
N SER A 142 3.79 -13.46 20.14
CA SER A 142 4.08 -12.01 20.09
C SER A 142 4.44 -11.55 18.68
N MET A 143 5.17 -12.37 17.92
CA MET A 143 5.52 -12.08 16.53
C MET A 143 4.26 -11.93 15.68
N TRP A 144 3.35 -12.91 15.77
CA TRP A 144 2.11 -12.90 14.98
C TRP A 144 1.14 -11.79 15.40
N MET A 145 1.05 -11.49 16.69
CA MET A 145 0.27 -10.34 17.18
C MET A 145 0.84 -9.01 16.69
N ILE A 146 2.16 -8.82 16.74
CA ILE A 146 2.81 -7.61 16.23
C ILE A 146 2.56 -7.47 14.72
N PHE A 147 2.73 -8.54 13.93
CA PHE A 147 2.42 -8.53 12.50
C PHE A 147 0.96 -8.13 12.23
N CYS A 148 0.01 -8.64 13.02
CA CYS A 148 -1.40 -8.27 12.90
C CYS A 148 -1.64 -6.78 13.18
N LEU A 149 -1.00 -6.22 14.19
CA LEU A 149 -1.13 -4.80 14.54
C LEU A 149 -0.48 -3.90 13.48
N ILE A 150 0.66 -4.31 12.91
CA ILE A 150 1.30 -3.62 11.77
C ILE A 150 0.37 -3.63 10.56
N SER A 151 -0.24 -4.78 10.25
CA SER A 151 -1.19 -4.90 9.14
C SER A 151 -2.38 -3.95 9.31
N MET A 152 -2.98 -3.91 10.50
CA MET A 152 -4.06 -2.96 10.81
C MET A 152 -3.60 -1.50 10.69
N ASN A 153 -2.38 -1.17 11.16
CA ASN A 153 -1.85 0.19 11.06
C ASN A 153 -1.66 0.64 9.60
N GLY A 154 -1.14 -0.24 8.73
CA GLY A 154 -1.02 0.07 7.30
C GLY A 154 -2.36 0.41 6.66
N TRP A 155 -3.40 -0.38 6.90
CA TRP A 155 -4.73 -0.12 6.35
C TRP A 155 -5.42 1.13 6.95
N ILE A 156 -5.07 1.53 8.17
CA ILE A 156 -5.49 2.83 8.73
C ILE A 156 -4.88 3.97 7.91
N TRP A 157 -3.57 3.94 7.67
CA TRP A 157 -2.91 4.98 6.88
C TRP A 157 -3.40 5.02 5.44
N SER A 158 -3.64 3.86 4.85
CA SER A 158 -4.23 3.76 3.51
C SER A 158 -5.64 4.36 3.45
N THR A 159 -6.49 4.07 4.45
CA THR A 159 -7.80 4.71 4.59
C THR A 159 -7.68 6.23 4.65
N ILE A 160 -6.76 6.76 5.47
CA ILE A 160 -6.56 8.19 5.65
C ILE A 160 -6.10 8.86 4.35
N PHE A 161 -5.11 8.26 3.67
CA PHE A 161 -4.56 8.77 2.42
C PHE A 161 -5.59 8.81 1.29
N HIS A 162 -6.30 7.71 1.03
CA HIS A 162 -7.31 7.68 -0.03
C HIS A 162 -8.54 8.55 0.31
N THR A 163 -8.81 8.78 1.60
CA THR A 163 -9.82 9.75 2.02
C THR A 163 -9.40 11.16 1.62
N ARG A 164 -8.17 11.54 1.97
CA ARG A 164 -7.60 12.83 1.61
C ARG A 164 -6.10 12.73 1.37
N ASP A 165 -5.74 12.99 0.12
CA ASP A 165 -4.34 13.02 -0.29
C ASP A 165 -3.69 14.33 0.14
N LYS A 166 -2.65 14.21 0.97
CA LYS A 166 -1.75 15.27 1.38
C LYS A 166 -0.34 14.67 1.43
N PRO A 167 0.73 15.49 1.29
CA PRO A 167 2.10 14.96 1.28
C PRO A 167 2.44 14.08 2.48
N LEU A 168 1.93 14.40 3.67
CA LEU A 168 2.17 13.60 4.87
C LEU A 168 1.37 12.29 4.89
N THR A 169 0.11 12.31 4.43
CA THR A 169 -0.73 11.10 4.41
C THR A 169 -0.22 10.11 3.36
N GLU A 170 0.27 10.60 2.23
CA GLU A 170 0.94 9.81 1.19
C GLU A 170 2.18 9.09 1.75
N ILE A 171 3.07 9.82 2.43
CA ILE A 171 4.28 9.22 3.02
C ILE A 171 3.91 8.13 4.03
N PHE A 172 2.92 8.36 4.89
CA PHE A 172 2.52 7.38 5.89
C PHE A 172 1.80 6.17 5.31
N ASP A 173 1.03 6.32 4.23
CA ASP A 173 0.48 5.18 3.50
C ASP A 173 1.59 4.30 2.93
N TYR A 174 2.60 4.90 2.29
CA TYR A 174 3.74 4.14 1.76
C TYR A 174 4.57 3.46 2.86
N ILE A 175 4.81 4.15 3.98
CA ILE A 175 5.46 3.54 5.17
C ILE A 175 4.58 2.41 5.72
N GLY A 176 3.26 2.58 5.75
CA GLY A 176 2.29 1.56 6.10
C GLY A 176 2.45 0.32 5.21
N ALA A 177 2.30 0.48 3.90
CA ALA A 177 2.40 -0.60 2.91
C ALA A 177 3.74 -1.36 3.00
N ILE A 178 4.87 -0.64 3.05
CA ILE A 178 6.19 -1.31 3.11
C ILE A 178 6.42 -1.99 4.47
N SER A 179 5.83 -1.49 5.57
CA SER A 179 5.90 -2.15 6.87
C SER A 179 5.22 -3.52 6.88
N LEU A 180 4.13 -3.71 6.11
CA LEU A 180 3.48 -5.02 5.94
C LEU A 180 4.43 -6.01 5.26
N VAL A 181 5.08 -5.60 4.17
CA VAL A 181 6.00 -6.45 3.41
C VAL A 181 7.23 -6.82 4.24
N PHE A 182 7.86 -5.84 4.90
CA PHE A 182 9.03 -6.08 5.75
C PHE A 182 8.70 -6.97 6.96
N SER A 183 7.58 -6.70 7.64
CA SER A 183 7.18 -7.51 8.80
C SER A 183 6.82 -8.93 8.40
N GLN A 184 6.16 -9.14 7.26
CA GLN A 184 5.88 -10.48 6.72
C GLN A 184 7.17 -11.24 6.39
N PHE A 185 8.16 -10.55 5.82
CA PHE A 185 9.45 -11.17 5.49
C PHE A 185 10.24 -11.53 6.74
N ALA A 186 10.29 -10.64 7.73
CA ALA A 186 10.91 -10.93 9.03
C ALA A 186 10.21 -12.12 9.71
N CYS A 187 8.88 -12.20 9.63
CA CYS A 187 8.13 -13.37 10.12
C CYS A 187 8.55 -14.66 9.40
N CYS A 188 8.76 -14.64 8.08
CA CYS A 188 9.28 -15.80 7.34
C CYS A 188 10.63 -16.25 7.90
N ILE A 189 11.58 -15.31 8.02
CA ILE A 189 12.95 -15.58 8.44
C ILE A 189 12.97 -16.16 9.87
N ILE A 190 12.26 -15.53 10.81
CA ILE A 190 12.13 -16.04 12.18
C ILE A 190 11.49 -17.41 12.17
N ARG A 191 10.43 -17.62 11.39
CA ARG A 191 9.72 -18.90 11.35
C ARG A 191 10.58 -20.04 10.78
N VAL A 192 11.38 -19.77 9.74
CA VAL A 192 12.38 -20.70 9.17
C VAL A 192 13.45 -21.04 10.20
N GLY A 193 13.96 -20.04 10.93
CA GLY A 193 14.98 -20.23 11.95
C GLY A 193 14.48 -20.87 13.25
N TYR A 194 13.18 -20.76 13.56
CA TYR A 194 12.60 -21.22 14.83
C TYR A 194 12.83 -22.72 15.06
N ARG A 195 13.42 -23.07 16.21
CA ARG A 195 13.81 -24.44 16.60
C ARG A 195 14.75 -25.14 15.60
N THR A 196 15.58 -24.36 14.92
CA THR A 196 16.73 -24.86 14.14
C THR A 196 18.02 -24.27 14.69
N ASN A 197 19.17 -24.79 14.25
CA ASN A 197 20.47 -24.22 14.56
C ASN A 197 20.66 -22.79 14.00
N TYR A 198 19.79 -22.36 13.08
CA TYR A 198 19.86 -21.06 12.41
C TYR A 198 19.08 -19.95 13.12
N MET A 199 18.47 -20.21 14.28
CA MET A 199 17.66 -19.21 15.01
C MET A 199 18.43 -17.90 15.31
N ARG A 200 19.71 -17.99 15.69
CA ARG A 200 20.52 -16.77 15.94
C ARG A 200 20.69 -15.95 14.67
N LEU A 201 21.00 -16.60 13.55
CA LEU A 201 21.13 -15.96 12.25
C LEU A 201 19.80 -15.33 11.82
N ALA A 202 18.68 -16.02 11.99
CA ALA A 202 17.36 -15.51 11.67
C ALA A 202 17.02 -14.23 12.46
N LYS A 203 17.36 -14.17 13.75
CA LYS A 203 17.19 -12.97 14.57
C LYS A 203 18.06 -11.81 14.08
N VAL A 204 19.33 -12.07 13.76
CA VAL A 204 20.25 -11.04 13.23
C VAL A 204 19.75 -10.52 11.88
N ALA A 205 19.34 -11.40 10.97
CA ALA A 205 18.77 -11.02 9.68
C ALA A 205 17.48 -10.19 9.83
N SER A 206 16.61 -10.58 10.77
CA SER A 206 15.37 -9.83 11.04
C SER A 206 15.65 -8.46 11.68
N LEU A 207 16.68 -8.35 12.52
CA LEU A 207 17.13 -7.05 13.06
C LEU A 207 17.68 -6.17 11.94
N PHE A 208 18.48 -6.72 11.03
CA PHE A 208 18.97 -5.98 9.87
C PHE A 208 17.82 -5.46 9.00
N LEU A 209 16.81 -6.28 8.73
CA LEU A 209 15.60 -5.86 8.01
C LEU A 209 14.86 -4.73 8.74
N LEU A 210 14.72 -4.81 10.06
CA LEU A 210 14.11 -3.74 10.85
C LEU A 210 14.89 -2.44 10.75
N LEU A 211 16.23 -2.49 10.90
CA LEU A 211 17.08 -1.31 10.78
C LEU A 211 17.00 -0.70 9.38
N PHE A 212 16.94 -1.54 8.34
CA PHE A 212 16.75 -1.07 6.97
C PHE A 212 15.38 -0.40 6.79
N PHE A 213 14.30 -1.00 7.30
CA PHE A 213 12.97 -0.38 7.28
C PHE A 213 12.96 0.98 7.99
N VAL A 214 13.56 1.07 9.19
CA VAL A 214 13.62 2.33 9.96
C VAL A 214 14.37 3.40 9.19
N TYR A 215 15.51 3.05 8.57
CA TYR A 215 16.25 3.99 7.72
C TYR A 215 15.45 4.39 6.47
N HIS A 216 14.77 3.45 5.82
CA HIS A 216 13.92 3.72 4.66
C HIS A 216 12.76 4.66 5.01
N ALA A 217 12.08 4.42 6.13
CA ALA A 217 11.03 5.29 6.64
C ALA A 217 11.56 6.70 6.97
N TYR A 218 12.75 6.79 7.59
CA TYR A 218 13.42 8.08 7.82
C TYR A 218 13.73 8.80 6.50
N TYR A 219 14.23 8.09 5.49
CA TYR A 219 14.52 8.65 4.17
C TYR A 219 13.26 9.26 3.51
N LEU A 220 12.15 8.52 3.51
CA LEU A 220 10.88 8.99 2.94
C LEU A 220 10.31 10.20 3.70
N LEU A 221 10.41 10.21 5.03
CA LEU A 221 9.86 11.29 5.86
C LEU A 221 10.68 12.58 5.81
N PHE A 222 12.01 12.47 5.84
CA PHE A 222 12.88 13.61 6.15
C PHE A 222 13.87 13.98 5.05
N ILE A 223 14.11 13.11 4.07
CA ILE A 223 15.07 13.38 2.99
C ILE A 223 14.34 13.69 1.70
N LYS A 224 13.68 12.69 1.10
CA LYS A 224 12.98 12.83 -0.17
C LYS A 224 11.95 11.71 -0.29
N MET A 225 10.69 12.10 -0.46
CA MET A 225 9.68 11.15 -0.93
C MET A 225 9.92 10.92 -2.42
N ASP A 226 10.38 9.71 -2.75
CA ASP A 226 10.59 9.26 -4.13
C ASP A 226 9.78 7.98 -4.35
N TYR A 227 8.65 8.13 -5.04
CA TYR A 227 7.71 7.05 -5.30
C TYR A 227 8.38 5.88 -6.04
N GLY A 228 9.17 6.17 -7.08
CA GLY A 228 9.86 5.14 -7.87
C GLY A 228 10.88 4.37 -7.04
N TYR A 229 11.63 5.04 -6.17
CA TYR A 229 12.51 4.39 -5.21
C TYR A 229 11.73 3.52 -4.21
N ASN A 230 10.65 4.04 -3.63
CA ASN A 230 9.80 3.30 -2.70
C ASN A 230 9.26 2.01 -3.34
N MET A 231 8.72 2.11 -4.55
CA MET A 231 8.20 0.96 -5.30
C MET A 231 9.27 -0.08 -5.60
N LYS A 232 10.49 0.33 -5.96
CA LYS A 232 11.60 -0.62 -6.16
C LYS A 232 11.95 -1.38 -4.88
N VAL A 233 12.08 -0.68 -3.75
CA VAL A 233 12.36 -1.33 -2.45
C VAL A 233 11.24 -2.31 -2.11
N ASN A 234 9.98 -1.89 -2.25
CA ASN A 234 8.82 -2.72 -1.94
C ASN A 234 8.76 -3.98 -2.82
N ILE A 235 8.98 -3.86 -4.14
CA ILE A 235 9.00 -4.98 -5.08
C ILE A 235 10.15 -5.95 -4.76
N ILE A 236 11.37 -5.46 -4.54
CA ILE A 236 12.54 -6.32 -4.25
C ILE A 236 12.29 -7.13 -2.97
N VAL A 237 11.89 -6.46 -1.88
CA VAL A 237 11.64 -7.14 -0.61
C VAL A 237 10.41 -8.06 -0.70
N GLY A 238 9.38 -7.64 -1.43
CA GLY A 238 8.17 -8.44 -1.69
C GLY A 238 8.47 -9.74 -2.45
N VAL A 239 9.30 -9.69 -3.50
CA VAL A 239 9.72 -10.89 -4.25
C VAL A 239 10.54 -11.83 -3.36
N LEU A 240 11.49 -11.30 -2.58
CA LEU A 240 12.28 -12.12 -1.63
C LEU A 240 11.39 -12.78 -0.58
N ASN A 241 10.40 -12.05 -0.07
CA ASN A 241 9.41 -12.55 0.87
C ASN A 241 8.56 -13.69 0.27
N VAL A 242 8.05 -13.53 -0.95
CA VAL A 242 7.29 -14.56 -1.66
C VAL A 242 8.14 -15.82 -1.87
N ILE A 243 9.37 -15.67 -2.36
CA ILE A 243 10.29 -16.80 -2.57
C ILE A 243 10.53 -17.54 -1.24
N CYS A 244 10.81 -16.82 -0.16
CA CYS A 244 11.03 -17.40 1.18
C CYS A 244 9.84 -18.25 1.63
N TRP A 245 8.63 -17.67 1.58
CA TRP A 245 7.43 -18.36 2.05
C TRP A 245 7.04 -19.55 1.17
N LEU A 246 7.20 -19.46 -0.16
CA LEU A 246 6.87 -20.56 -1.06
C LEU A 246 7.88 -21.70 -0.92
N LEU A 247 9.18 -21.42 -0.83
CA LEU A 247 10.20 -22.45 -0.57
C LEU A 247 9.95 -23.14 0.77
N TRP A 248 9.69 -22.36 1.83
CA TRP A 248 9.32 -22.92 3.13
C TRP A 248 8.05 -23.77 3.03
N SER A 249 7.04 -23.31 2.30
CA SER A 249 5.78 -24.03 2.14
C SER A 249 5.96 -25.36 1.42
N ILE A 250 6.70 -25.37 0.30
CA ILE A 250 6.99 -26.57 -0.49
C ILE A 250 7.71 -27.61 0.37
N ILE A 251 8.79 -27.21 1.07
CA ILE A 251 9.57 -28.12 1.93
C ILE A 251 8.67 -28.76 3.01
N ASN A 252 7.81 -27.97 3.65
CA ASN A 252 6.96 -28.46 4.73
C ASN A 252 5.78 -29.31 4.21
N LEU A 253 5.21 -28.99 3.06
CA LEU A 253 4.20 -29.82 2.40
C LEU A 253 4.77 -31.19 1.99
N LEU A 254 5.98 -31.21 1.40
CA LEU A 254 6.69 -32.45 1.06
C LEU A 254 7.03 -33.28 2.31
N SER A 255 7.19 -32.63 3.46
CA SER A 255 7.39 -33.28 4.76
C SER A 255 6.08 -33.74 5.43
N GLY A 256 4.94 -33.69 4.73
CA GLY A 256 3.64 -34.16 5.24
C GLY A 256 2.85 -33.16 6.09
N LYS A 257 3.29 -31.90 6.23
CA LYS A 257 2.59 -30.88 7.02
C LYS A 257 1.47 -30.22 6.20
N VAL A 258 0.36 -30.93 6.04
CA VAL A 258 -0.73 -30.54 5.13
C VAL A 258 -1.27 -29.13 5.42
N TYR A 259 -1.38 -28.70 6.68
CA TYR A 259 -1.94 -27.37 7.05
C TYR A 259 -1.26 -26.17 6.35
N VAL A 260 -0.02 -26.35 5.88
CA VAL A 260 0.81 -25.33 5.21
C VAL A 260 0.24 -24.91 3.85
N TRP A 261 -0.69 -25.67 3.25
CA TRP A 261 -1.35 -25.28 2.00
C TRP A 261 -1.99 -23.89 2.09
N ARG A 262 -2.52 -23.53 3.28
CA ARG A 262 -3.11 -22.21 3.53
C ARG A 262 -2.10 -21.09 3.41
N CYS A 263 -0.85 -21.31 3.85
CA CYS A 263 0.24 -20.37 3.68
C CYS A 263 0.57 -20.20 2.19
N ALA A 264 0.81 -21.30 1.48
CA ALA A 264 1.15 -21.29 0.06
C ALA A 264 0.10 -20.56 -0.78
N VAL A 265 -1.18 -20.90 -0.59
CA VAL A 265 -2.28 -20.26 -1.31
C VAL A 265 -2.40 -18.78 -0.94
N SER A 266 -2.24 -18.40 0.33
CA SER A 266 -2.27 -16.97 0.72
C SER A 266 -1.17 -16.16 0.04
N VAL A 267 0.04 -16.72 -0.06
CA VAL A 267 1.20 -16.05 -0.68
C VAL A 267 1.04 -15.96 -2.20
N ILE A 268 0.54 -17.01 -2.84
CA ILE A 268 0.24 -17.01 -4.29
C ILE A 268 -0.84 -15.98 -4.61
N LEU A 269 -1.93 -15.95 -3.82
CA LEU A 269 -3.01 -14.97 -4.00
C LEU A 269 -2.51 -13.54 -3.75
N ALA A 270 -1.70 -13.31 -2.72
CA ALA A 270 -1.10 -11.99 -2.47
C ALA A 270 -0.24 -11.52 -3.64
N MET A 271 0.58 -12.40 -4.22
CA MET A 271 1.38 -12.11 -5.41
C MET A 271 0.50 -11.81 -6.64
N LEU A 272 -0.54 -12.61 -6.87
CA LEU A 272 -1.47 -12.41 -7.98
C LEU A 272 -2.25 -11.10 -7.84
N PHE A 273 -2.70 -10.75 -6.63
CA PHE A 273 -3.40 -9.49 -6.41
C PHE A 273 -2.47 -8.30 -6.55
N ALA A 274 -1.20 -8.42 -6.12
CA ALA A 274 -0.21 -7.36 -6.29
C ALA A 274 0.08 -7.04 -7.77
N THR A 275 -0.23 -7.92 -8.74
CA THR A 275 -0.11 -7.54 -10.16
C THR A 275 -1.19 -6.56 -10.61
N LEU A 276 -2.31 -6.45 -9.88
CA LEU A 276 -3.33 -5.43 -10.15
C LEU A 276 -2.77 -4.02 -9.90
N GLU A 277 -1.84 -3.87 -8.95
CA GLU A 277 -1.14 -2.59 -8.71
C GLU A 277 -0.34 -2.12 -9.93
N LEU A 278 0.08 -3.06 -10.78
CA LEU A 278 0.86 -2.78 -11.99
C LEU A 278 -0.03 -2.56 -13.22
N ALA A 279 -1.33 -2.87 -13.11
CA ALA A 279 -2.26 -2.50 -14.15
C ALA A 279 -2.53 -1.00 -14.06
N ASP A 280 -2.48 -0.29 -15.19
CA ASP A 280 -2.74 1.15 -15.24
C ASP A 280 -3.84 1.40 -16.27
N PHE A 281 -5.04 1.76 -15.81
CA PHE A 281 -6.21 1.98 -16.67
C PHE A 281 -7.11 3.09 -16.12
N VAL A 282 -7.83 3.77 -17.01
CA VAL A 282 -8.79 4.83 -16.68
C VAL A 282 -9.88 4.29 -15.73
N PRO A 283 -10.16 4.93 -14.58
CA PRO A 283 -11.07 4.39 -13.58
C PRO A 283 -12.46 4.10 -14.15
N ILE A 284 -12.94 2.89 -13.94
CA ILE A 284 -14.29 2.46 -14.28
C ILE A 284 -15.27 3.28 -13.46
N ALA A 285 -16.22 3.92 -14.15
CA ALA A 285 -17.18 4.84 -13.57
C ALA A 285 -16.54 5.96 -12.72
N TRP A 286 -15.28 6.32 -13.01
CA TRP A 286 -14.52 7.36 -12.30
C TRP A 286 -14.29 7.09 -10.81
N ILE A 287 -14.43 5.83 -10.39
CA ILE A 287 -14.37 5.43 -8.98
C ILE A 287 -13.46 4.21 -8.80
N ILE A 288 -13.49 3.24 -9.72
CA ILE A 288 -12.78 1.97 -9.58
C ILE A 288 -11.61 1.92 -10.56
N ASP A 289 -10.40 2.07 -10.05
CA ASP A 289 -9.16 1.88 -10.77
C ASP A 289 -8.47 0.55 -10.41
N ALA A 290 -7.30 0.30 -11.00
CA ALA A 290 -6.51 -0.89 -10.75
C ALA A 290 -6.08 -1.01 -9.27
N HIS A 291 -5.69 0.11 -8.67
CA HIS A 291 -5.27 0.19 -7.28
C HIS A 291 -6.41 -0.21 -6.32
N SER A 292 -7.61 0.34 -6.50
CA SER A 292 -8.79 -0.04 -5.71
C SER A 292 -9.15 -1.52 -5.87
N LEU A 293 -8.95 -2.13 -7.05
CA LEU A 293 -9.15 -3.57 -7.24
C LEU A 293 -8.12 -4.41 -6.48
N TRP A 294 -6.87 -3.96 -6.37
CA TRP A 294 -5.88 -4.58 -5.51
C TRP A 294 -6.32 -4.55 -4.04
N HIS A 295 -6.80 -3.40 -3.55
CA HIS A 295 -7.37 -3.29 -2.21
C HIS A 295 -8.55 -4.25 -2.01
N PHE A 296 -9.52 -4.25 -2.94
CA PHE A 296 -10.68 -5.14 -2.85
C PHE A 296 -10.28 -6.62 -2.76
N SER A 297 -9.34 -7.04 -3.61
CA SER A 297 -8.92 -8.43 -3.69
C SER A 297 -8.23 -8.91 -2.40
N THR A 298 -7.49 -8.02 -1.73
CA THR A 298 -6.74 -8.35 -0.51
C THR A 298 -7.61 -8.48 0.74
N ILE A 299 -8.87 -8.01 0.72
CA ILE A 299 -9.83 -8.13 1.85
C ILE A 299 -9.96 -9.58 2.33
N PHE A 300 -9.86 -10.56 1.44
CA PHE A 300 -10.08 -11.96 1.75
C PHE A 300 -8.83 -12.69 2.26
N LEU A 301 -7.63 -12.14 2.08
CA LEU A 301 -6.37 -12.79 2.48
C LEU A 301 -6.26 -13.06 3.99
N PRO A 302 -6.65 -12.14 4.90
CA PRO A 302 -6.62 -12.39 6.34
C PRO A 302 -7.34 -13.68 6.76
N ILE A 303 -8.46 -14.03 6.09
CA ILE A 303 -9.25 -15.23 6.40
C ILE A 303 -8.39 -16.48 6.32
N LEU A 304 -7.55 -16.59 5.28
CA LEU A 304 -6.72 -17.76 5.05
C LEU A 304 -5.40 -17.67 5.84
N TRP A 305 -4.77 -16.49 5.84
CA TRP A 305 -3.47 -16.26 6.46
C TRP A 305 -3.49 -16.51 7.98
N TYR A 306 -4.48 -15.96 8.69
CA TYR A 306 -4.54 -16.13 10.14
C TYR A 306 -4.98 -17.52 10.56
N ARG A 307 -5.75 -18.23 9.74
CA ARG A 307 -6.02 -19.67 9.95
C ARG A 307 -4.74 -20.51 9.82
N PHE A 308 -3.89 -20.20 8.84
CA PHE A 308 -2.56 -20.80 8.75
C PHE A 308 -1.76 -20.56 10.03
N ILE A 309 -1.68 -19.32 10.51
CA ILE A 309 -0.94 -18.97 11.73
C ILE A 309 -1.42 -19.78 12.94
N VAL A 310 -2.74 -19.90 13.11
CA VAL A 310 -3.31 -20.68 14.23
C VAL A 310 -2.89 -22.15 14.14
N ASP A 311 -2.96 -22.75 12.95
CA ASP A 311 -2.58 -24.14 12.75
C ASP A 311 -1.08 -24.37 12.91
N ASP A 312 -0.25 -23.44 12.44
CA ASP A 312 1.20 -23.47 12.61
C ASP A 312 1.59 -23.38 14.09
N SER A 313 1.03 -22.43 14.84
CA SER A 313 1.27 -22.30 16.29
C SER A 313 0.82 -23.54 17.06
N ARG A 314 -0.32 -24.16 16.69
CA ARG A 314 -0.78 -25.43 17.30
C ARG A 314 0.12 -26.60 16.97
N TYR A 315 0.60 -26.68 15.73
CA TYR A 315 1.55 -27.70 15.30
C TYR A 315 2.86 -27.59 16.09
N LEU A 316 3.40 -26.38 16.22
CA LEU A 316 4.59 -26.09 17.02
C LEU A 316 4.40 -26.44 18.50
N LEU A 317 3.20 -26.23 19.06
CA LEU A 317 2.91 -26.60 20.44
C LEU A 317 2.84 -28.13 20.66
N ARG A 318 2.24 -28.87 19.72
CA ARG A 318 1.94 -30.31 19.88
C ARG A 318 3.12 -31.24 19.62
N TYR A 319 3.88 -30.99 18.56
CA TYR A 319 4.83 -31.99 18.03
C TYR A 319 6.27 -31.77 18.45
N PHE A 320 6.51 -30.82 19.36
CA PHE A 320 7.84 -30.37 19.73
C PHE A 320 7.91 -29.91 21.19
N ASN A 321 7.06 -30.50 22.05
CA ASN A 321 7.19 -30.48 23.50
C ASN A 321 7.80 -31.80 23.97
#